data_AF-A0A1I2AMB7-F1
#
_entry.id   AF-A0A1I2AMB7-F1
#
_cell.length_a   1.000
_cell.length_b   1.000
_cell.length_c   1.000
_cell.angle_alpha   90.00
_cell.angle_beta   90.00
_cell.angle_gamma   90.00
#
_symmetry.space_group_name_H-M   'P 1'
#
loop_
_entity.id
_entity.type
_entity.pdbx_description
1 polymer ?
#
loop_
_entity_poly.entity_id
_entity_poly.type
_entity_poly.pdbx_seq_one_letter_code
_entity_poly.pdbx_strand_id
1 'polypeptide(L)' 'MKYFLKNLGVLMILAAVVILGIYAKNSYSDNIYLIVSMLLLIGGIFAYIFLNKKVEE' A
#
# COMPACT_ATOMS: atom_id res chain seq x y z
N MET A 1 -11.27 -14.75 -6.15
CA MET A 1 -9.85 -14.31 -6.17
C MET A 1 -9.56 -13.18 -7.14
N LYS A 2 -10.09 -13.18 -8.38
CA LYS A 2 -9.89 -12.07 -9.35
C LYS A 2 -10.15 -10.68 -8.78
N TYR A 3 -11.26 -10.47 -8.08
CA TYR A 3 -11.59 -9.16 -7.48
C TYR A 3 -10.63 -8.74 -6.36
N PHE A 4 -10.14 -9.68 -5.55
CA PHE A 4 -9.19 -9.38 -4.48
C PHE A 4 -7.84 -8.95 -5.05
N LEU A 5 -7.36 -9.67 -6.07
CA LEU A 5 -6.13 -9.32 -6.80
C LEU A 5 -6.29 -7.99 -7.55
N LYS A 6 -7.46 -7.74 -8.17
CA LYS A 6 -7.77 -6.47 -8.85
C LYS A 6 -7.66 -5.26 -7.89
N ASN A 7 -8.10 -5.45 -6.65
CA ASN A 7 -8.12 -4.39 -5.65
C ASN A 7 -6.88 -4.38 -4.74
N LEU A 8 -5.94 -5.32 -4.89
CA LEU A 8 -4.80 -5.50 -3.99
C LEU A 8 -3.94 -4.24 -3.90
N GLY A 9 -3.64 -3.59 -5.04
CA GLY A 9 -2.86 -2.36 -5.04
C GLY A 9 -3.52 -1.23 -4.26
N VAL A 10 -4.84 -1.09 -4.38
CA VAL A 10 -5.61 -0.10 -3.60
C VAL A 10 -5.59 -0.43 -2.12
N LEU A 11 -5.75 -1.71 -1.76
CA LEU A 11 -5.67 -2.16 -0.36
C LEU A 11 -4.30 -1.89 0.27
N MET A 12 -3.21 -2.08 -0.49
CA MET A 12 -1.85 -1.76 -0.03
C MET A 12 -1.68 -0.26 0.23
N ILE A 13 -2.21 0.59 -0.65
CA ILE A 13 -2.19 2.05 -0.46
C ILE A 13 -2.97 2.45 0.78
N LEU A 14 -4.17 1.88 1.00
CA LEU A 14 -4.98 2.14 2.19
C LEU A 14 -4.24 1.72 3.48
N ALA A 15 -3.58 0.56 3.46
CA ALA A 15 -2.75 0.12 4.59
C ALA A 15 -1.60 1.10 4.88
N ALA A 16 -0.95 1.63 3.86
CA ALA A 16 0.11 2.64 4.02
C ALA A 16 -0.42 3.92 4.71
N VAL A 17 -1.61 4.40 4.30
CA VAL A 17 -2.24 5.58 4.91
C VAL A 17 -2.55 5.36 6.39
N VAL A 18 -3.04 4.17 6.76
CA VAL A 18 -3.29 3.83 8.17
C VAL A 18 -1.99 3.84 8.97
N ILE A 19 -0.92 3.25 8.44
CA ILE A 19 0.39 3.23 9.11
C ILE A 19 0.95 4.65 9.27
N LEU A 20 0.81 5.51 8.26
CA LEU A 20 1.18 6.92 8.36
C LEU A 20 0.37 7.66 9.43
N GLY A 21 -0.94 7.36 9.55
CA GLY A 21 -1.77 7.92 10.61
C GLY A 21 -1.32 7.48 12.02
N ILE A 22 -0.93 6.22 12.18
CA ILE A 22 -0.34 5.71 13.44
C ILE A 22 0.99 6.40 13.72
N TYR A 23 1.85 6.55 12.72
CA TYR A 23 3.12 7.26 12.85
C TYR A 23 2.92 8.73 13.22
N ALA A 24 1.94 9.42 12.62
CA ALA A 24 1.67 10.82 12.91
C ALA A 24 1.09 11.04 14.32
N LYS A 25 0.30 10.08 14.83
CA LYS A 25 -0.31 10.17 16.17
C LYS A 25 0.69 9.89 17.29
N ASN A 26 1.68 9.03 17.05
CA ASN A 26 2.61 8.57 18.07
C ASN A 26 4.00 9.18 17.83
N SER A 27 4.68 9.63 18.88
CA SER A 27 6.03 10.19 18.76
C SER A 27 7.09 9.08 18.65
N TYR A 28 7.09 8.33 17.54
CA TYR A 28 8.12 7.34 17.25
C TYR A 28 9.45 8.04 16.93
N SER A 29 10.55 7.57 17.55
CA SER A 29 11.90 8.05 17.25
C SER A 29 12.54 7.32 16.07
N ASP A 30 12.01 6.17 15.68
CA ASP A 30 12.46 5.41 14.53
C ASP A 30 11.66 5.75 13.26
N ASN A 31 12.25 5.42 12.11
CA ASN A 31 11.66 5.66 10.80
C ASN A 31 11.08 4.38 10.17
N ILE A 32 10.91 3.29 10.93
CA ILE A 32 10.47 2.01 10.38
C ILE A 32 9.09 2.15 9.74
N TYR A 33 8.16 2.83 10.41
CA TYR A 33 6.80 3.01 9.90
C TYR A 33 6.76 3.86 8.62
N LEU A 34 7.64 4.86 8.50
CA LEU A 34 7.82 5.66 7.27
C LEU A 34 8.33 4.80 6.12
N ILE A 35 9.35 3.97 6.35
CA ILE A 35 9.93 3.08 5.34
C ILE A 35 8.89 2.05 4.88
N VAL A 36 8.19 1.41 5.82
CA VAL A 36 7.13 0.43 5.50
C VAL A 36 6.00 1.08 4.70
N SER A 37 5.58 2.29 5.08
CA SER A 37 4.56 3.04 4.33
C SER A 37 5.01 3.38 2.92
N MET A 38 6.28 3.79 2.75
CA MET A 38 6.85 4.07 1.43
C MET A 38 6.85 2.83 0.54
N LEU A 39 7.28 1.68 1.08
CA LEU A 39 7.28 0.41 0.34
C LEU A 39 5.87 -0.03 -0.03
N LEU A 40 4.89 0.15 0.86
CA LEU A 40 3.48 -0.17 0.57
C LEU A 40 2.88 0.75 -0.50
N LEU A 41 3.23 2.04 -0.51
CA LEU A 41 2.77 2.97 -1.56
C LEU A 41 3.36 2.59 -2.92
N ILE A 42 4.69 2.43 -3.00
CA ILE A 42 5.36 2.06 -4.24
C ILE A 42 4.87 0.70 -4.73
N GLY A 43 4.88 -0.31 -3.85
CA GLY A 43 4.40 -1.65 -4.16
C GLY A 43 2.91 -1.70 -4.55
N GLY A 44 2.07 -0.90 -3.87
CA GLY A 44 0.64 -0.80 -4.16
C GLY A 44 0.37 -0.18 -5.53
N ILE A 45 1.12 0.85 -5.93
CA ILE A 45 1.04 1.45 -7.27
C ILE A 45 1.45 0.43 -8.34
N PHE A 46 2.59 -0.25 -8.16
CA PHE A 46 3.02 -1.28 -9.10
C PHE A 46 2.01 -2.43 -9.19
N ALA A 47 1.52 -2.92 -8.05
CA ALA A 47 0.51 -3.98 -8.02
C ALA A 47 -0.77 -3.54 -8.73
N TYR A 48 -1.26 -2.31 -8.50
CA TYR A 48 -2.42 -1.78 -9.18
C TYR A 48 -2.24 -1.76 -10.70
N ILE A 49 -1.09 -1.28 -11.19
CA ILE A 49 -0.81 -1.21 -12.63
C ILE A 49 -0.71 -2.61 -13.24
N PHE A 50 0.10 -3.49 -12.67
CA PHE A 50 0.36 -4.82 -13.24
C PHE A 50 -0.84 -5.77 -13.13
N LEU A 51 -1.55 -5.75 -12.00
CA LEU A 51 -2.69 -6.65 -11.78
C LEU A 51 -3.92 -6.20 -12.59
N ASN A 52 -4.18 -4.90 -12.71
CA ASN A 52 -5.28 -4.45 -13.57
C ASN A 52 -4.99 -4.69 -15.05
N LYS A 53 -3.75 -4.44 -15.51
CA LYS A 53 -3.37 -4.74 -16.89
C LYS A 53 -3.53 -6.23 -17.26
N LYS A 54 -3.26 -7.15 -16.32
CA LYS A 54 -3.42 -8.60 -16.52
C LYS A 54 -4.84 -9.14 -16.34
N VAL A 55 -5.72 -8.43 -15.65
CA VAL A 55 -7.10 -8.89 -15.38
C VAL A 55 -8.08 -8.38 -16.42
N GLU A 56 -7.71 -7.32 -17.15
CA GLU A 56 -8.49 -6.71 -18.24
C GLU A 56 -8.25 -7.37 -19.61
N GLU A 57 -7.13 -8.10 -19.78
CA GLU A 57 -6.91 -9.10 -20.84
C GLU A 57 -7.61 -10.44 -20.52
#